data_AF-A0A9X3CZ91-F1
#
_entry.id   AF-A0A9X3CZ91-F1
#
_cell.length_a   1.000
_cell.length_b   1.000
_cell.length_c   1.000
_cell.angle_alpha   90.00
_cell.angle_beta   90.00
_cell.angle_gamma   90.00
#
_symmetry.space_group_name_H-M   'P 1'
#
loop_
_entity.id
_entity.type
_entity.pdbx_description
1 polymer ?
#
loop_
_entity_poly.entity_id
_entity_poly.type
_entity_poly.pdbx_seq_one_letter_code
_entity_poly.pdbx_strand_id
1 'polypeptide(L)'
;MKYFTIYSTKDENEVAVLKRVYSEEGIDYRVTEADEKGEVKRVQVTEDDKGKARELLDQTGFLTASQAHAPVRRRMAGRRWIFIFLAAFIIIIVAVAILMFMNVE
;
A
#
# COMPACT_ATOMS: atom_id res chain seq x y z
N MET A 1 14.71 15.37 5.58
CA MET A 1 14.38 14.42 4.49
C MET A 1 13.52 13.31 5.04
N LYS A 2 12.43 12.94 4.35
CA LYS A 2 11.43 11.98 4.83
C LYS A 2 11.62 10.64 4.12
N TYR A 3 11.82 9.58 4.91
CA TYR A 3 11.98 8.23 4.39
C TYR A 3 10.65 7.47 4.42
N PHE A 4 10.38 6.70 3.37
CA PHE A 4 9.17 5.89 3.23
C PHE A 4 9.55 4.41 3.09
N THR A 5 8.88 3.56 3.85
CA THR A 5 9.05 2.10 3.71
C THR A 5 8.42 1.63 2.41
N ILE A 6 9.24 1.07 1.53
CA ILE A 6 8.82 0.51 0.24
C ILE A 6 8.73 -1.02 0.27
N TYR A 7 9.58 -1.66 1.08
CA TYR A 7 9.68 -3.11 1.17
C TYR A 7 9.93 -3.55 2.60
N SER A 8 9.47 -4.74 2.97
CA SER A 8 9.71 -5.33 4.29
C SER A 8 9.86 -6.84 4.12
N THR A 9 10.92 -7.39 4.67
CA THR A 9 11.22 -8.81 4.56
C THR A 9 11.94 -9.31 5.81
N LYS A 10 11.86 -10.61 6.04
CA LYS A 10 12.66 -11.31 7.04
C LYS A 10 13.94 -11.94 6.47
N ASP A 11 14.01 -12.04 5.14
CA ASP A 11 15.13 -12.67 4.46
C ASP A 11 16.29 -11.68 4.30
N GLU A 12 17.44 -12.03 4.88
CA GLU A 12 18.66 -11.22 4.77
C GLU A 12 19.19 -11.15 3.34
N ASN A 13 18.96 -12.19 2.54
CA ASN A 13 19.41 -12.24 1.16
C ASN A 13 18.62 -11.26 0.29
N GLU A 14 17.30 -11.18 0.48
CA GLU A 14 16.46 -10.18 -0.20
C GLU A 14 16.93 -8.74 0.13
N VAL A 15 17.29 -8.48 1.39
CA VAL A 15 17.85 -7.18 1.80
C VAL A 15 19.20 -6.92 1.13
N ALA A 16 20.07 -7.92 1.04
CA ALA A 16 21.39 -7.79 0.41
C ALA A 16 21.28 -7.46 -1.09
N VAL A 17 20.37 -8.12 -1.80
CA VAL A 17 20.10 -7.84 -3.21
C VAL A 17 19.56 -6.40 -3.38
N LEU A 18 18.59 -5.99 -2.55
CA LEU A 18 18.04 -4.63 -2.61
C LEU A 18 19.08 -3.55 -2.31
N LYS A 19 19.97 -3.78 -1.34
CA LYS A 19 21.10 -2.89 -1.06
C LYS A 19 21.96 -2.69 -2.30
N ARG A 20 22.28 -3.78 -2.99
CA ARG A 20 23.12 -3.74 -4.19
C ARG A 20 22.44 -2.97 -5.32
N VAL A 21 21.20 -3.33 -5.66
CA VAL A 21 20.44 -2.71 -6.75
C VAL A 21 20.26 -1.21 -6.50
N TYR A 22 19.89 -0.80 -5.30
CA TYR A 22 19.70 0.62 -4.99
C TYR A 22 21.01 1.40 -4.93
N SER A 23 22.10 0.79 -4.47
CA SER A 23 23.42 1.42 -4.49
C SER A 23 23.95 1.59 -5.91
N GLU A 24 23.74 0.61 -6.80
CA GLU A 24 24.13 0.69 -8.21
C GLU A 24 23.33 1.78 -8.95
N GLU A 25 22.05 1.93 -8.63
CA GLU A 25 21.14 2.91 -9.23
C GLU A 25 21.17 4.31 -8.61
N GLY A 26 22.03 4.52 -7.60
CA GLY A 26 22.23 5.81 -6.92
C GLY A 26 21.06 6.28 -6.05
N ILE A 27 20.25 5.35 -5.55
CA ILE A 27 19.07 5.64 -4.73
C ILE A 27 19.46 5.82 -3.27
N ASP A 28 18.98 6.88 -2.61
CA ASP A 28 19.16 7.04 -1.17
C ASP A 28 18.19 6.12 -0.40
N TYR A 29 18.75 5.06 0.19
CA TYR A 29 18.02 4.06 0.94
C TYR A 29 18.53 3.88 2.37
N ARG A 30 17.63 3.48 3.26
CA ARG A 30 17.91 3.11 4.64
C ARG A 30 17.25 1.78 4.97
N VAL A 31 17.96 0.90 5.67
CA VAL A 31 17.40 -0.34 6.23
C VAL A 31 17.21 -0.16 7.72
N THR A 32 16.02 -0.47 8.23
CA THR A 32 15.69 -0.39 9.66
C THR A 32 15.04 -1.68 10.12
N GLU A 33 15.20 -2.03 11.39
CA GLU A 33 14.50 -3.16 11.99
C GLU A 33 13.03 -2.78 12.22
N ALA A 34 12.11 -3.70 11.91
CA ALA A 34 10.68 -3.50 11.99
C ALA A 34 10.10 -3.94 13.33
N ASP A 35 10.79 -4.86 14.02
CA ASP A 35 10.41 -5.51 15.26
C ASP A 35 11.56 -5.50 16.27
N GLU A 36 11.22 -5.65 17.55
CA GLU A 36 12.19 -5.62 18.66
C GLU A 36 13.18 -6.79 18.63
N LYS A 37 12.86 -7.83 17.84
CA LYS A 37 13.73 -8.99 17.63
C LYS A 37 14.67 -8.83 16.44
N GLY A 38 14.52 -7.79 15.63
CA GLY A 38 15.32 -7.56 14.43
C GLY A 38 15.14 -8.61 13.32
N GLU A 39 14.11 -9.45 13.40
CA GLU A 39 13.85 -10.49 12.39
C GLU A 39 13.33 -9.88 11.09
N VAL A 40 12.56 -8.79 11.18
CA VAL A 40 11.97 -8.14 10.01
C VAL A 40 12.77 -6.88 9.72
N LYS A 41 13.31 -6.76 8.51
CA LYS A 41 14.00 -5.56 8.03
C LYS A 41 13.09 -4.80 7.07
N ARG A 42 13.00 -3.48 7.28
CA ARG A 42 12.29 -2.53 6.42
C ARG A 42 13.30 -1.79 5.56
N VAL A 43 13.08 -1.82 4.25
CA VAL A 43 13.83 -0.99 3.31
C VAL A 43 13.03 0.27 3.05
N GLN A 44 13.66 1.41 3.32
CA GLN A 44 13.10 2.74 3.20
C GLN A 44 13.89 3.55 2.18
N VAL A 45 13.21 4.41 1.44
CA VAL A 45 13.84 5.34 0.48
C VAL A 45 13.28 6.74 0.67
N THR A 46 13.97 7.73 0.12
CA THR A 46 13.49 9.12 0.08
C THR A 46 12.23 9.24 -0.77
N GLU A 47 11.51 10.35 -0.61
CA GLU A 47 10.32 10.63 -1.43
C GLU A 47 10.68 10.79 -2.91
N ASP A 48 11.84 11.40 -3.18
CA ASP A 48 12.34 11.69 -4.52
C ASP A 48 12.65 10.40 -5.29
N ASP A 49 13.22 9.40 -4.63
CA ASP A 49 13.59 8.12 -5.25
C ASP A 49 12.48 7.06 -5.20
N LYS A 50 11.34 7.37 -4.57
CA LYS A 50 10.25 6.42 -4.32
C LYS A 50 9.69 5.81 -5.61
N GLY A 51 9.60 6.59 -6.68
CA GLY A 51 9.12 6.13 -7.98
C GLY A 51 10.06 5.10 -8.58
N LYS A 52 11.35 5.48 -8.69
CA LYS A 52 12.41 4.64 -9.25
C LYS A 52 12.63 3.36 -8.44
N ALA A 53 12.64 3.46 -7.11
CA ALA A 53 12.79 2.29 -6.24
C ALA A 53 11.64 1.28 -6.38
N ARG A 54 10.41 1.76 -6.59
CA ARG A 54 9.25 0.87 -6.85
C ARG A 54 9.34 0.17 -8.19
N GLU A 55 9.80 0.87 -9.22
CA GLU A 55 9.98 0.28 -10.53
C GLU A 55 11.06 -0.82 -10.51
N LEU A 56 12.18 -0.57 -9.83
CA LEU A 56 13.23 -1.57 -9.65
C LEU A 56 12.74 -2.80 -8.86
N LEU A 57 11.90 -2.61 -7.85
CA LEU A 57 11.26 -3.72 -7.12
C LEU A 57 10.36 -4.59 -8.01
N ASP A 58 9.71 -3.98 -8.99
CA ASP A 58 8.85 -4.68 -9.94
C ASP A 58 9.69 -5.47 -10.95
N GLN A 59 10.71 -4.82 -11.52
CA GLN A 59 11.64 -5.43 -12.48
C GLN A 59 12.41 -6.62 -11.89
N THR A 60 12.75 -6.55 -10.60
CA THR A 60 13.46 -7.62 -9.87
C THR A 60 12.53 -8.72 -9.37
N GLY A 61 11.20 -8.57 -9.51
CA GLY A 61 10.22 -9.56 -9.08
C GLY A 61 9.97 -9.61 -7.57
N PHE A 62 10.60 -8.74 -6.78
CA PHE A 62 10.41 -8.69 -5.32
C PHE A 62 8.97 -8.32 -4.94
N LEU A 63 8.24 -7.55 -5.75
CA LEU A 63 6.82 -7.24 -5.48
C LEU A 63 5.92 -8.49 -5.51
N THR A 64 6.27 -9.49 -6.32
CA THR A 64 5.56 -10.77 -6.40
C THR A 64 5.90 -11.67 -5.21
N ALA A 65 7.17 -11.73 -4.82
CA ALA A 65 7.61 -12.46 -3.62
C ALA A 65 7.07 -11.84 -2.32
N SER A 66 7.00 -10.51 -2.25
CA SER A 66 6.46 -9.77 -1.10
C SER A 66 5.00 -10.12 -0.81
N GLN A 67 4.19 -10.45 -1.81
CA GLN A 67 2.80 -10.86 -1.54
C GLN A 67 2.71 -12.19 -0.79
N ALA A 68 3.75 -13.04 -0.87
CA ALA A 68 3.83 -14.28 -0.10
C ALA A 68 4.38 -14.08 1.33
N HIS A 69 5.10 -12.99 1.61
CA HIS A 69 5.80 -12.77 2.89
C HIS A 69 5.40 -11.48 3.64
N ALA A 70 4.58 -10.63 3.02
CA ALA A 70 4.04 -9.46 3.67
C ALA A 70 3.08 -9.91 4.78
N PRO A 71 3.28 -9.49 6.04
CA PRO A 71 2.21 -9.58 7.03
C PRO A 71 1.04 -8.79 6.45
N VAL A 72 -0.08 -9.47 6.24
CA VAL A 72 -1.33 -8.96 5.73
C VAL A 72 -1.52 -7.54 6.27
N ARG A 73 -1.20 -6.53 5.44
CA ARG A 73 -1.55 -5.15 5.76
C ARG A 73 -3.05 -5.23 5.93
N ARG A 74 -3.54 -5.08 7.17
CA ARG A 74 -4.96 -4.91 7.48
C ARG A 74 -5.43 -3.78 6.57
N ARG A 75 -5.98 -4.13 5.42
CA ARG A 75 -6.73 -3.20 4.57
C ARG A 75 -7.81 -2.70 5.50
N MET A 76 -7.72 -1.42 5.86
CA MET A 76 -8.73 -0.70 6.63
C MET A 76 -10.12 -1.18 6.18
N ALA A 77 -10.90 -1.68 7.13
CA ALA A 77 -12.24 -2.23 6.94
C ALA A 77 -13.28 -1.19 6.47
N GLY A 78 -12.85 -0.01 5.99
CA GLY A 78 -13.74 1.07 5.54
C GLY A 78 -14.35 0.86 4.16
N ARG A 79 -13.78 0.00 3.31
CA ARG A 79 -14.27 -0.16 1.92
C ARG A 79 -15.58 -0.94 1.81
N ARG A 80 -15.99 -1.69 2.85
CA ARG A 80 -17.28 -2.41 2.88
C ARG A 80 -18.46 -1.53 3.27
N TRP A 81 -18.24 -0.48 4.07
CA TRP A 81 -19.30 0.43 4.51
C TRP A 81 -19.76 1.39 3.41
N ILE A 82 -18.89 1.68 2.43
CA ILE A 82 -19.22 2.55 1.29
C ILE A 82 -20.40 1.99 0.47
N PHE A 83 -20.49 0.66 0.32
CA PHE A 83 -21.56 0.02 -0.46
C PHE A 83 -22.90 0.06 0.27
N ILE A 84 -22.89 -0.07 1.60
CA ILE A 84 -24.10 0.06 2.42
C ILE A 84 -24.61 1.50 2.35
N PHE A 85 -23.72 2.48 2.48
CA PHE A 85 -24.08 3.90 2.36
C PHE A 85 -24.64 4.23 0.97
N LEU A 86 -24.03 3.71 -0.09
CA LEU A 86 -24.51 3.90 -1.46
C LEU A 86 -25.89 3.28 -1.69
N ALA A 87 -26.13 2.06 -1.20
CA ALA A 87 -27.43 1.40 -1.32
C ALA A 87 -28.54 2.17 -0.57
N ALA A 88 -28.26 2.64 0.65
CA ALA A 88 -29.20 3.45 1.42
C ALA A 88 -29.52 4.79 0.73
N PHE A 89 -28.51 5.42 0.11
CA PHE A 89 -28.69 6.68 -0.62
C PHE A 89 -29.62 6.54 -1.83
N ILE A 90 -29.50 5.43 -2.58
CA ILE A 90 -30.39 5.15 -3.73
C ILE A 90 -31.85 5.02 -3.26
N ILE A 91 -32.12 4.33 -2.15
CA ILE A 91 -33.47 4.18 -1.61
C ILE A 91 -34.08 5.53 -1.24
N ILE A 92 -33.29 6.43 -0.64
CA ILE A 92 -33.74 7.79 -0.29
C ILE A 92 -34.09 8.58 -1.55
N ILE A 93 -33.25 8.53 -2.59
CA ILE A 93 -33.52 9.23 -3.86
C ILE A 93 -34.83 8.73 -4.48
N VAL A 94 -35.05 7.43 -4.51
CA VAL A 94 -36.29 6.85 -5.07
C VAL A 94 -37.52 7.28 -4.27
N ALA A 95 -37.44 7.28 -2.94
CA ALA A 95 -38.55 7.72 -2.08
C ALA A 95 -38.90 9.20 -2.33
N VAL A 96 -37.88 10.07 -2.44
CA VAL A 96 -38.08 11.50 -2.75
C VAL A 96 -38.66 11.67 -4.15
N ALA A 97 -38.19 10.91 -5.14
CA ALA A 97 -38.74 10.96 -6.49
C ALA A 97 -40.23 10.60 -6.52
N ILE A 98 -40.64 9.53 -5.83
CA ILE A 98 -42.06 9.13 -5.75
C ILE A 98 -42.89 10.22 -5.08
N LEU A 99 -42.43 10.80 -3.97
CA LEU A 99 -43.12 11.90 -3.29
C LEU A 99 -43.25 13.15 -4.18
N MET A 100 -42.19 13.46 -4.94
CA MET A 100 -42.23 14.59 -5.86
C MET A 100 -43.20 14.34 -7.02
N PHE A 101 -43.25 13.12 -7.56
CA PHE A 101 -44.24 12.74 -8.58
C PHE A 101 -45.67 12.77 -8.03
N MET A 102 -45.90 12.36 -6.78
CA MET A 102 -47.23 12.43 -6.14
C MET A 102 -47.68 13.86 -5.79
N ASN A 103 -46.73 14.79 -5.60
CA ASN A 103 -47.01 16.18 -5.27
C ASN A 103 -46.94 17.10 -6.51
N VAL A 104 -46.72 16.52 -7.70
CA VAL A 104 -46.87 17.14 -9.03
C VAL A 104 -48.20 16.66 -9.63
N GLU A 105 -49.28 16.91 -8.88
CA GLU A 105 -50.67 16.98 -9.38
C GLU A 105 -51.31 18.23 -8.77
#